data_AF-A0A2N1PWP6-F1
#
_entry.id   AF-A0A2N1PWP6-F1
#
_cell.length_a   1.000
_cell.length_b   1.000
_cell.length_c   1.000
_cell.angle_alpha   90.00
_cell.angle_beta   90.00
_cell.angle_gamma   90.00
#
_symmetry.space_group_name_H-M   'P 1'
#
loop_
_entity.id
_entity.type
_entity.pdbx_description
1 polymer ?
#
loop_
_entity_poly.entity_id
_entity_poly.type
_entity_poly.pdbx_seq_one_letter_code
_entity_poly.pdbx_strand_id
1 'polypeptide(L)'
;MPFQTKFQPIHLPHILLPKKGVDLSKWAVVACDQFTSNPSYWEELKDYVDGDPSTYHMILPEVYLETMGKDMIEEINQTMYKYLNEGILEDIGPSMMLIERMPHINKKRLGLMFAIDLETYDYNEGTKPLIRMTEKTIIERIPPRV
;
A
#
# COMPACT_ATOMS: atom_id res chain seq x y z
N MET A 1 3.72 5.25 -39.10
CA MET A 1 2.80 5.93 -38.17
C MET A 1 3.41 5.88 -36.78
N PRO A 2 3.67 7.01 -36.11
CA PRO A 2 4.13 6.97 -34.74
C PRO A 2 2.97 6.51 -33.85
N PHE A 3 3.21 5.50 -33.01
CA PHE A 3 2.32 5.15 -31.92
C PHE A 3 2.24 6.35 -30.97
N GLN A 4 1.22 7.20 -31.11
CA GLN A 4 0.81 8.09 -30.04
C GLN A 4 0.13 7.22 -28.97
N THR A 5 0.92 6.58 -28.12
CA THR A 5 0.40 5.91 -26.92
C THR A 5 -0.08 7.00 -25.96
N LYS A 6 -1.38 7.30 -26.03
CA LYS A 6 -2.07 8.25 -25.16
C LYS A 6 -2.17 7.78 -23.69
N PHE A 7 -1.61 6.61 -23.37
CA PHE A 7 -1.65 6.00 -22.06
C PHE A 7 -0.30 5.32 -21.76
N GLN A 8 0.31 5.69 -20.63
CA GLN A 8 1.51 5.03 -20.09
C GLN A 8 1.05 4.10 -18.96
N PRO A 9 0.85 2.80 -19.20
CA PRO A 9 0.28 1.90 -18.18
C PRO A 9 1.23 1.64 -16.99
N ILE A 10 2.51 1.98 -17.14
CA ILE A 10 3.55 1.82 -16.14
C ILE A 10 4.19 3.17 -15.90
N HIS A 11 4.33 3.53 -14.63
CA HIS A 11 5.00 4.75 -14.21
C HIS A 11 6.19 4.45 -13.31
N LEU A 12 7.14 5.38 -13.27
CA LEU A 12 8.23 5.40 -12.29
C LEU A 12 7.83 6.36 -11.16
N PRO A 13 7.19 5.87 -10.10
CA PRO A 13 6.82 6.72 -8.97
C PRO A 13 8.08 7.16 -8.22
N HIS A 14 7.97 8.29 -7.54
CA HIS A 14 8.87 8.60 -6.44
C HIS A 14 8.53 7.68 -5.28
N ILE A 15 9.47 6.83 -4.89
CA ILE A 15 9.30 5.89 -3.77
C ILE A 15 9.84 6.57 -2.52
N LEU A 16 9.03 6.60 -1.47
CA LEU A 16 9.42 7.08 -0.16
C LEU A 16 9.75 5.89 0.74
N LEU A 17 10.95 5.90 1.33
CA LEU A 17 11.41 4.88 2.28
C LEU A 17 11.57 5.48 3.68
N PRO A 18 11.43 4.70 4.76
CA PRO A 18 11.81 5.16 6.08
C PRO A 18 13.29 5.57 6.08
N LYS A 19 13.57 6.77 6.56
CA LYS A 19 14.93 7.28 6.67
C LYS A 19 15.78 6.37 7.54
N LYS A 20 17.07 6.30 7.22
CA LYS A 20 18.04 5.58 8.05
C LYS A 20 17.97 6.02 9.51
N GLY A 21 17.77 5.06 10.42
CA GLY A 21 17.63 5.29 11.87
C GLY A 21 16.22 5.05 12.40
N VAL A 22 15.20 4.98 11.53
CA VAL A 22 13.88 4.47 11.91
C VAL A 22 13.97 2.98 12.23
N ASP A 23 13.39 2.56 13.35
CA ASP A 23 13.32 1.14 13.72
C ASP A 23 12.36 0.39 12.79
N LEU A 24 12.92 -0.41 11.88
CA LEU A 24 12.14 -1.18 10.91
C LEU A 24 11.25 -2.25 11.56
N SER A 25 11.53 -2.67 12.80
CA SER A 25 10.70 -3.61 13.55
C SER A 25 9.38 -3.00 14.03
N LYS A 26 9.34 -1.67 14.17
CA LYS A 26 8.13 -0.89 14.51
C LYS A 26 7.54 -0.17 13.31
N TRP A 27 8.32 -0.01 12.24
CA TRP A 27 7.88 0.67 11.02
C TRP A 27 6.73 -0.04 10.33
N ALA A 28 6.91 -1.32 10.00
CA ALA A 28 6.01 -2.06 9.12
C ALA A 28 4.83 -2.66 9.89
N VAL A 29 3.62 -2.50 9.35
CA VAL A 29 2.40 -3.09 9.89
C VAL A 29 1.86 -4.16 8.96
N VAL A 30 1.47 -5.30 9.53
CA VAL A 30 0.73 -6.34 8.81
C VAL A 30 -0.75 -6.04 8.92
N ALA A 31 -1.30 -5.33 7.93
CA ALA A 31 -2.72 -5.00 7.84
C ALA A 31 -3.49 -6.00 6.95
N CYS A 32 -3.23 -7.31 7.13
CA CYS A 32 -3.84 -8.35 6.31
C CYS A 32 -5.14 -8.89 6.93
N ASP A 33 -6.01 -9.46 6.08
CA ASP A 33 -7.35 -10.01 6.40
C ASP A 33 -7.41 -10.96 7.61
N GLN A 34 -6.28 -11.57 7.98
CA GLN A 34 -6.17 -12.42 9.18
C GLN A 34 -6.23 -11.65 10.51
N PHE A 35 -5.96 -10.34 10.49
CA PHE A 35 -5.87 -9.47 11.67
C PHE A 35 -6.75 -8.22 11.57
N THR A 36 -7.32 -7.91 10.41
CA THR A 36 -8.15 -6.72 10.17
C THR A 36 -9.30 -6.57 11.16
N SER A 37 -9.88 -7.69 11.62
CA SER A 37 -11.02 -7.73 12.55
C SER A 37 -10.66 -8.17 13.97
N ASN A 38 -9.37 -8.26 14.35
CA ASN A 38 -8.95 -8.65 15.70
C ASN A 38 -8.56 -7.43 16.55
N PRO A 39 -9.41 -6.95 17.47
CA PRO A 39 -9.12 -5.75 18.26
C PRO A 39 -7.87 -5.87 19.13
N SER A 40 -7.62 -7.05 19.73
CA SER A 40 -6.46 -7.30 20.61
C SER A 40 -5.14 -7.04 19.87
N TYR A 41 -5.06 -7.48 18.62
CA TYR A 41 -3.88 -7.25 17.80
C TYR A 41 -3.62 -5.74 17.59
N TRP A 42 -4.65 -4.96 17.32
CA TRP A 42 -4.51 -3.53 17.06
C TRP A 42 -4.20 -2.74 18.35
N GLU A 43 -4.76 -3.14 19.49
CA GLU A 43 -4.42 -2.59 20.80
C GLU A 43 -2.96 -2.88 21.17
N GLU A 44 -2.53 -4.15 21.06
CA GLU A 44 -1.14 -4.55 21.32
C GLU A 44 -0.16 -3.86 20.37
N LEU A 45 -0.51 -3.76 19.08
CA LEU A 45 0.31 -3.07 18.09
C LEU A 45 0.44 -1.58 18.42
N LYS A 46 -0.67 -0.92 18.80
CA LYS A 46 -0.66 0.48 19.21
C LYS A 46 0.31 0.71 20.36
N ASP A 47 0.25 -0.12 21.40
CA ASP A 47 1.15 -0.01 22.56
C ASP A 47 2.60 -0.32 22.18
N TYR A 48 2.83 -1.26 21.26
CA TYR A 48 4.17 -1.65 20.82
C TYR A 48 4.90 -0.55 20.04
N VAL A 49 4.17 0.18 19.20
CA VAL A 49 4.72 1.25 18.33
C VAL A 49 4.62 2.64 18.94
N ASP A 50 4.03 2.78 20.13
CA ASP A 50 3.83 4.07 20.77
C ASP A 50 5.16 4.84 20.95
N GLY A 51 5.13 6.13 20.61
CA GLY A 51 6.29 7.01 20.62
C GLY A 51 7.29 6.84 19.47
N ASP A 52 7.14 5.84 18.61
CA ASP A 52 8.05 5.57 17.48
C ASP A 52 7.39 5.82 16.11
N PRO A 53 8.17 6.17 15.06
CA PRO A 53 7.63 6.25 13.71
C PRO A 53 7.15 4.88 13.20
N SER A 54 5.90 4.81 12.74
CA SER A 54 5.27 3.59 12.24
C SER A 54 4.26 3.88 11.13
N THR A 55 4.15 2.97 10.16
CA THR A 55 3.04 3.02 9.19
C THR A 55 1.67 2.84 9.84
N TYR A 56 1.62 2.31 11.06
CA TYR A 56 0.38 2.20 11.85
C TYR A 56 -0.34 3.54 11.97
N HIS A 57 0.40 4.61 12.26
CA HIS A 57 -0.14 5.95 12.46
C HIS A 57 -0.60 6.62 11.16
N MET A 58 -0.37 6.00 10.01
CA MET A 58 -0.75 6.50 8.67
C MET A 58 -1.85 5.66 8.02
N ILE A 59 -2.44 4.69 8.73
CA ILE A 59 -3.50 3.84 8.18
C ILE A 59 -4.74 3.91 9.06
N LEU A 60 -5.88 3.59 8.46
CA LEU A 60 -7.13 3.35 9.17
C LEU A 60 -7.44 1.84 9.13
N PRO A 61 -7.18 1.12 10.22
CA PRO A 61 -7.55 -0.29 10.34
C PRO A 61 -9.06 -0.52 10.18
N GLU A 62 -9.44 -1.62 9.53
CA GLU A 62 -10.84 -1.96 9.27
C GLU A 62 -11.67 -2.09 10.56
N VAL A 63 -11.08 -2.63 11.64
CA VAL A 63 -11.71 -2.75 12.96
C VAL A 63 -12.25 -1.43 13.51
N TYR A 64 -11.73 -0.29 13.05
CA TYR A 64 -12.15 1.03 13.49
C TYR A 64 -13.13 1.71 12.52
N LEU A 65 -13.52 1.09 11.40
CA LEU A 65 -14.43 1.72 10.42
C LEU A 65 -15.79 2.11 11.00
N GLU A 66 -16.33 1.30 11.90
CA GLU A 66 -17.64 1.54 12.52
C GLU A 66 -17.55 2.50 13.72
N THR A 67 -16.36 2.71 14.27
CA THR A 67 -16.12 3.51 15.49
C THR A 67 -15.33 4.79 15.23
N MET A 68 -14.83 4.98 14.01
CA MET A 68 -14.00 6.14 13.67
C MET A 68 -14.78 7.45 13.76
N GLY A 69 -14.12 8.46 14.32
CA GLY A 69 -14.52 9.86 14.25
C GLY A 69 -13.72 10.64 13.20
N LYS A 70 -14.16 11.87 12.91
CA LYS A 70 -13.41 12.80 12.05
C LYS A 70 -12.00 13.07 12.59
N ASP A 71 -11.88 13.20 13.91
CA ASP A 71 -10.63 13.50 14.60
C ASP A 71 -9.54 12.45 14.31
N MET A 72 -9.92 11.17 14.21
CA MET A 72 -8.98 10.09 13.88
C MET A 72 -8.45 10.21 12.45
N ILE A 73 -9.32 10.54 11.49
CA ILE A 73 -8.91 10.74 10.09
C ILE A 73 -8.01 11.98 9.97
N GLU A 74 -8.33 13.04 10.70
CA GLU A 74 -7.50 14.25 10.76
C GLU A 74 -6.13 13.96 11.35
N GLU A 75 -6.04 13.17 12.43
CA GLU A 75 -4.78 12.74 13.06
C GLU A 75 -3.92 11.90 12.11
N ILE A 76 -4.52 10.94 11.39
CA ILE A 76 -3.84 10.13 10.38
C ILE A 76 -3.24 11.03 9.29
N ASN A 77 -4.04 11.94 8.75
CA ASN A 77 -3.58 12.87 7.72
C ASN A 77 -2.46 13.79 8.23
N GLN A 78 -2.62 14.35 9.45
CA GLN A 78 -1.59 15.17 10.10
C GLN A 78 -0.29 14.39 10.28
N THR A 79 -0.37 13.11 10.65
CA THR A 79 0.81 12.23 10.78
C THR A 79 1.50 12.03 9.44
N MET A 80 0.74 11.80 8.36
CA MET A 80 1.34 11.70 7.01
C MET A 80 2.12 12.97 6.65
N TYR A 81 1.52 14.15 6.85
CA TYR A 81 2.21 15.42 6.59
C TYR A 81 3.42 15.63 7.51
N LYS A 82 3.31 15.27 8.79
CA LYS A 82 4.41 15.32 9.74
C LYS A 82 5.59 14.49 9.25
N TYR A 83 5.36 13.25 8.79
CA TYR A 83 6.43 12.35 8.33
C TYR A 83 7.14 12.88 7.09
N LEU A 84 6.40 13.55 6.19
CA LEU A 84 6.97 14.25 5.04
C LEU A 84 7.80 15.47 5.47
N ASN A 85 7.25 16.32 6.35
CA ASN A 85 7.87 17.58 6.75
C ASN A 85 9.11 17.39 7.65
N GLU A 86 9.08 16.40 8.53
CA GLU A 86 10.19 16.07 9.43
C GLU A 86 11.27 15.20 8.75
N GLY A 87 11.04 14.77 7.51
CA GLY A 87 11.96 13.91 6.77
C GLY A 87 12.12 12.53 7.40
N ILE A 88 11.05 11.99 7.99
CA ILE A 88 10.96 10.59 8.41
C ILE A 88 10.95 9.68 7.18
N LEU A 89 10.36 10.17 6.09
CA LEU A 89 10.37 9.55 4.77
C LEU A 89 11.44 10.19 3.88
N GLU A 90 12.27 9.36 3.26
CA GLU A 90 13.32 9.73 2.31
C GLU A 90 12.89 9.34 0.89
N ASP A 91 12.92 10.33 -0.01
CA ASP A 91 12.62 10.12 -1.44
C ASP A 91 13.86 9.58 -2.16
N ILE A 92 13.72 8.39 -2.77
CA ILE A 92 14.79 7.75 -3.55
C ILE A 92 14.67 8.04 -5.05
N GLY A 93 13.72 8.88 -5.46
CA GLY A 93 13.48 9.30 -6.83
C GLY A 93 12.66 8.33 -7.67
N PRO A 94 12.44 8.65 -8.97
CA PRO A 94 11.67 7.82 -9.90
C PRO A 94 12.29 6.43 -10.05
N SER A 95 11.63 5.41 -9.52
CA SER A 95 12.25 4.08 -9.39
C SER A 95 11.24 2.92 -9.44
N MET A 96 11.78 1.73 -9.65
CA MET A 96 11.10 0.45 -9.41
C MET A 96 11.91 -0.31 -8.36
N MET A 97 11.25 -1.14 -7.56
CA MET A 97 11.92 -1.88 -6.48
C MET A 97 12.03 -3.36 -6.82
N LEU A 98 13.27 -3.86 -6.87
CA LEU A 98 13.54 -5.29 -6.90
C LEU A 98 13.29 -5.85 -5.50
N ILE A 99 12.41 -6.84 -5.40
CA ILE A 99 12.09 -7.53 -4.17
C ILE A 99 12.69 -8.93 -4.23
N GLU A 100 13.44 -9.29 -3.20
CA GLU A 100 13.97 -10.63 -3.02
C GLU A 100 13.32 -11.28 -1.80
N ARG A 101 12.76 -12.47 -1.98
CA ARG A 101 12.16 -13.26 -0.89
C ARG A 101 12.79 -14.64 -0.83
N MET A 102 13.04 -15.10 0.39
CA MET A 102 13.52 -16.45 0.68
C MET A 102 12.46 -17.21 1.50
N PRO A 103 11.46 -17.82 0.85
CA PRO A 103 10.54 -18.71 1.54
C PRO A 103 11.27 -19.95 2.09
N HIS A 104 10.71 -20.57 3.13
CA HIS A 104 11.28 -21.74 3.85
C HIS A 104 11.70 -22.94 2.97
N ILE A 105 11.31 -22.97 1.68
CA ILE A 105 11.62 -24.03 0.70
C ILE A 105 12.96 -23.76 -0.04
N ASN A 106 13.86 -22.93 0.50
CA ASN A 106 15.21 -22.64 -0.05
C ASN A 106 15.25 -22.22 -1.53
N LYS A 107 14.16 -21.67 -2.07
CA LYS A 107 14.12 -21.12 -3.43
C LYS A 107 13.97 -19.62 -3.37
N LYS A 108 15.05 -18.91 -3.73
CA LYS A 108 15.06 -17.46 -3.94
C LYS A 108 13.99 -17.08 -4.96
N ARG A 109 13.13 -16.13 -4.62
CA ARG A 109 12.12 -15.57 -5.51
C ARG A 109 12.40 -14.08 -5.70
N LEU A 110 12.58 -13.68 -6.95
CA LEU A 110 12.65 -12.28 -7.34
C LEU A 110 11.25 -11.78 -7.70
N GLY A 111 10.95 -10.54 -7.34
CA GLY A 111 9.75 -9.81 -7.71
C GLY A 111 10.12 -8.37 -8.05
N LEU A 112 9.22 -7.67 -8.73
CA LEU A 112 9.38 -6.27 -9.09
C LEU A 112 8.13 -5.51 -8.61
N MET A 113 8.35 -4.44 -7.86
CA MET A 113 7.30 -3.51 -7.46
C MET A 113 7.44 -2.21 -8.25
N PHE A 114 6.34 -1.76 -8.84
CA PHE A 114 6.24 -0.58 -9.68
C PHE A 114 4.79 -0.07 -9.68
N ALA A 115 4.57 1.16 -10.13
CA ALA A 115 3.24 1.74 -10.22
C ALA A 115 2.59 1.40 -11.58
N ILE A 116 1.31 1.03 -11.53
CA ILE A 116 0.45 0.85 -12.70
C ILE A 116 -0.63 1.92 -12.72
N ASP A 117 -0.99 2.36 -13.92
CA ASP A 117 -2.13 3.25 -14.12
C ASP A 117 -3.42 2.43 -14.22
N LEU A 118 -4.27 2.56 -13.21
CA LEU A 118 -5.56 1.86 -13.15
C LEU A 118 -6.58 2.41 -14.16
N GLU A 119 -6.39 3.60 -14.73
CA GLU A 119 -7.23 4.06 -15.86
C GLU A 119 -7.02 3.21 -17.11
N THR A 120 -5.90 2.48 -17.18
CA THR A 120 -5.59 1.54 -18.26
C THR A 120 -6.03 0.11 -17.98
N TYR A 121 -6.73 -0.12 -16.86
CA TYR A 121 -7.34 -1.39 -16.49
C TYR A 121 -8.81 -1.44 -16.89
N ASP A 122 -9.23 -2.54 -17.50
CA ASP A 122 -10.62 -2.82 -17.80
C ASP A 122 -10.91 -4.32 -17.68
N TYR A 123 -12.02 -4.67 -17.04
CA TYR A 123 -12.45 -6.04 -16.81
C TYR A 123 -13.65 -6.45 -17.68
N ASN A 124 -14.19 -5.53 -18.49
CA ASN A 124 -15.33 -5.80 -19.36
C ASN A 124 -15.02 -6.88 -20.41
N GLU A 125 -15.97 -7.78 -20.65
CA GLU A 125 -15.78 -8.83 -21.65
C GLU A 125 -15.62 -8.23 -23.06
N GLY A 126 -14.62 -8.71 -23.79
CA GLY A 126 -14.34 -8.28 -25.16
C GLY A 126 -13.43 -7.05 -25.30
N THR A 127 -13.08 -6.38 -24.19
CA THR A 127 -12.12 -5.27 -24.24
C THR A 127 -10.67 -5.81 -24.21
N LYS A 128 -9.73 -5.02 -24.75
CA LYS A 128 -8.30 -5.41 -24.87
C LYS A 128 -7.38 -4.36 -24.23
N PRO A 129 -7.51 -4.09 -22.91
CA PRO A 129 -6.69 -3.10 -22.22
C PRO A 129 -5.24 -3.57 -22.06
N LEU A 130 -4.36 -2.61 -21.78
CA LEU A 130 -2.93 -2.85 -21.53
C LEU A 130 -2.71 -3.56 -20.19
N ILE A 131 -3.50 -3.19 -19.16
CA ILE A 131 -3.56 -3.88 -17.89
C ILE A 131 -4.87 -4.68 -17.83
N ARG A 132 -4.78 -5.98 -17.59
CA ARG A 132 -5.95 -6.88 -17.57
C ARG A 132 -5.77 -7.99 -16.56
N MET A 133 -6.90 -8.51 -16.11
CA MET A 133 -6.95 -9.69 -15.29
C MET A 133 -6.63 -10.96 -16.10
N THR A 134 -5.98 -11.92 -15.44
CA THR A 134 -5.71 -13.26 -16.00
C THR A 134 -6.90 -14.22 -15.81
N GLU A 135 -7.78 -13.91 -14.87
CA GLU A 135 -8.99 -14.68 -14.54
C GLU A 135 -10.24 -13.81 -14.79
N LYS A 136 -11.46 -14.31 -14.56
CA LYS A 136 -12.70 -13.52 -14.76
C LYS A 136 -13.12 -12.80 -13.48
N THR A 137 -13.64 -11.58 -13.59
CA THR A 137 -14.15 -10.81 -12.43
C THR A 137 -15.47 -11.39 -11.98
N ILE A 138 -15.59 -11.70 -10.69
CA ILE A 138 -16.87 -12.06 -10.06
C ILE A 138 -17.50 -10.75 -9.56
N ILE A 139 -18.39 -10.18 -10.38
CA ILE A 139 -19.03 -8.87 -10.10
C ILE A 139 -19.72 -8.88 -8.73
N GLU A 140 -20.33 -9.99 -8.35
CA GLU A 140 -21.04 -10.18 -7.07
C GLU A 140 -20.13 -10.00 -5.82
N ARG A 141 -18.80 -10.10 -5.98
CA ARG A 141 -17.83 -9.90 -4.89
C ARG A 141 -17.29 -8.47 -4.82
N ILE A 142 -17.62 -7.62 -5.79
CA ILE A 142 -17.24 -6.21 -5.75
C ILE A 142 -18.22 -5.51 -4.81
N PRO A 143 -17.74 -4.83 -3.75
CA PRO A 143 -18.63 -4.08 -2.88
C PRO A 143 -19.44 -3.07 -3.71
N PRO A 144 -20.72 -2.79 -3.36
CA PRO A 144 -21.66 -2.01 -4.17
C PRO A 144 -21.29 -0.52 -4.34
N ARG A 145 -20.05 -0.14 -4.04
CA ARG A 145 -19.50 1.22 -4.10
C ARG A 145 -18.63 1.45 -5.35
N VAL A 146 -18.87 0.71 -6.43
CA VAL A 146 -18.28 0.93 -7.77
C VAL A 146 -19.35 1.45 -8.71
#